data_AF-A0A6N2RR81-F1
#
_entry.id   AF-A0A6N2RR81-F1
#
_cell.length_a   1.000
_cell.length_b   1.000
_cell.length_c   1.000
_cell.angle_alpha   90.00
_cell.angle_beta   90.00
_cell.angle_gamma   90.00
#
_symmetry.space_group_name_H-M   'P 1'
#
loop_
_entity.id
_entity.type
_entity.pdbx_description
1 polymer ?
#
loop_
_entity_poly.entity_id
_entity_poly.type
_entity_poly.pdbx_seq_one_letter_code
_entity_poly.pdbx_strand_id
1 'polypeptide(L)'
;MKIKPKYLIICCCIVFAILVAINIISENQSQNVAKNQIKELALTYEYIDTNFYYEQLTSDEQEVYHKIIEQLDVYQGGEILLDKKISVNELSRIADAVRFNNHNNYFYFLFTLPFTSENKLVNWGTNQKKEDLEEKKIGKLLLELYVGEEDTRLNQFEISDDMIVTNYESEKKIFSTISNDLMNQYESIQKETNEILDDVISKMPKNLTQEEAVEYFSNWIIENMDYTENYTPNIGYGEAKDEELQFSVYISSVTNKSAVCAGLSMILSELCRKAGIESYVCLGTVSNGGSPLNHAWTAIKIGDTTYYKDPTKEVGANKIFPLKTREQLTSGNYILRFSSHFKY
;
A
#
# COMPACT_ATOMS: atom_id res chain seq x y z
N MET A 1 10.92 -21.17 -58.95
CA MET A 1 11.30 -19.80 -59.35
C MET A 1 12.24 -19.25 -58.26
N LYS A 2 13.56 -19.15 -58.51
CA LYS A 2 14.53 -18.68 -57.51
C LYS A 2 14.46 -17.16 -57.41
N ILE A 3 13.89 -16.63 -56.32
CA ILE A 3 13.86 -15.19 -56.04
C ILE A 3 15.31 -14.72 -55.90
N LYS A 4 15.75 -13.78 -56.75
CA LYS A 4 17.14 -13.29 -56.70
C LYS A 4 17.37 -12.59 -55.35
N PRO A 5 18.53 -12.79 -54.69
CA PRO A 5 18.78 -12.35 -53.31
C PRO A 5 18.59 -10.83 -53.09
N LYS A 6 18.78 -10.00 -54.12
CA LYS A 6 18.49 -8.55 -54.05
C LYS A 6 17.01 -8.23 -53.82
N TYR A 7 16.08 -9.02 -54.35
CA TYR A 7 14.64 -8.81 -54.13
C TYR A 7 14.18 -9.30 -52.76
N LEU A 8 14.86 -10.30 -52.18
CA LEU A 8 14.59 -10.78 -50.83
C LEU A 8 14.97 -9.72 -49.78
N ILE A 9 16.13 -9.07 -49.94
CA ILE A 9 16.59 -7.99 -49.06
C ILE A 9 15.63 -6.79 -49.12
N ILE A 10 15.21 -6.39 -50.33
CA ILE A 10 14.25 -5.29 -50.52
C ILE A 10 12.89 -5.61 -49.87
N CYS A 11 12.39 -6.84 -50.01
CA CYS A 11 11.15 -7.25 -49.35
C CYS A 11 11.27 -7.25 -47.82
N CYS A 12 12.38 -7.72 -47.25
CA CYS A 12 12.60 -7.69 -45.80
C CYS A 12 12.66 -6.25 -45.25
N CYS A 13 13.31 -5.32 -45.96
CA CYS A 13 13.36 -3.92 -45.55
C CYS A 13 11.98 -3.25 -45.59
N ILE A 14 11.16 -3.57 -46.60
CA ILE A 14 9.78 -3.04 -46.71
C ILE A 14 8.89 -3.59 -45.58
N VAL A 15 8.96 -4.89 -45.30
CA VAL A 15 8.21 -5.50 -44.19
C VAL A 15 8.65 -4.92 -42.84
N PHE A 16 9.96 -4.72 -42.63
CA PHE A 16 10.46 -4.08 -41.42
C PHE A 16 9.98 -2.63 -41.28
N ALA A 17 10.03 -1.84 -42.36
CA ALA A 17 9.52 -0.46 -42.35
C ALA A 17 8.01 -0.39 -42.07
N ILE A 18 7.23 -1.34 -42.61
CA ILE A 18 5.79 -1.44 -42.34
C ILE A 18 5.55 -1.83 -40.87
N LEU A 19 6.30 -2.78 -40.32
CA LEU A 19 6.19 -3.17 -38.91
C LEU A 19 6.56 -2.02 -37.97
N VAL A 20 7.62 -1.28 -38.27
CA VAL A 20 8.01 -0.07 -37.52
C VAL A 20 6.93 1.00 -37.62
N ALA A 21 6.38 1.25 -38.82
CA ALA A 21 5.29 2.20 -39.00
C ALA A 21 4.02 1.78 -38.25
N ILE A 22 3.66 0.51 -38.26
CA ILE A 22 2.53 -0.03 -37.49
C ILE A 22 2.78 0.13 -35.98
N ASN A 23 4.00 -0.13 -35.50
CA ASN A 23 4.34 0.05 -34.09
C ASN A 23 4.25 1.53 -33.68
N ILE A 24 4.81 2.44 -34.49
CA ILE A 24 4.72 3.90 -34.25
C ILE A 24 3.27 4.38 -34.30
N ILE A 25 2.46 3.89 -35.25
CA ILE A 25 1.03 4.25 -35.35
C ILE A 25 0.25 3.70 -34.15
N SER A 26 0.53 2.46 -33.71
CA SER A 26 -0.10 1.85 -32.54
C SER A 26 0.28 2.59 -31.25
N GLU A 27 1.54 2.97 -31.10
CA GLU A 27 2.04 3.72 -29.94
C GLU A 27 1.46 5.15 -29.93
N ASN A 28 1.39 5.81 -31.09
CA ASN A 28 0.72 7.11 -31.24
C ASN A 28 -0.80 7.04 -31.07
N GLN A 29 -1.47 5.96 -31.48
CA GLN A 29 -2.90 5.76 -31.21
C GLN A 29 -3.16 5.48 -29.73
N SER A 30 -2.31 4.69 -29.08
CA SER A 30 -2.32 4.51 -27.62
C SER A 30 -2.17 5.85 -26.89
N GLN A 31 -1.23 6.70 -27.31
CA GLN A 31 -1.06 8.04 -26.74
C GLN A 31 -2.24 8.97 -27.06
N ASN A 32 -2.80 8.93 -28.28
CA ASN A 32 -3.94 9.76 -28.65
C ASN A 32 -5.27 9.32 -28.03
N VAL A 33 -5.46 8.03 -27.74
CA VAL A 33 -6.63 7.50 -27.01
C VAL A 33 -6.50 7.74 -25.50
N ALA A 34 -5.28 7.74 -24.96
CA ALA A 34 -5.02 8.21 -23.59
C ALA A 34 -5.29 9.72 -23.45
N LYS A 35 -5.18 10.49 -24.55
CA LYS A 35 -5.57 11.89 -24.68
C LYS A 35 -7.09 12.14 -24.80
N ASN A 36 -7.93 11.20 -24.36
CA ASN A 36 -9.33 11.49 -24.05
C ASN A 36 -9.38 12.41 -22.81
N GLN A 37 -9.12 13.69 -23.08
CA GLN A 37 -9.16 14.89 -22.22
C GLN A 37 -9.45 14.62 -20.74
N ILE A 38 -8.38 14.31 -19.99
CA ILE A 38 -8.40 14.50 -18.53
C ILE A 38 -8.80 15.95 -18.28
N LYS A 39 -9.74 16.17 -17.36
CA LYS A 39 -10.26 17.53 -17.10
C LYS A 39 -9.11 18.40 -16.57
N GLU A 40 -8.90 19.55 -17.20
CA GLU A 40 -7.97 20.58 -16.73
C GLU A 40 -8.56 21.28 -15.50
N LEU A 41 -8.39 20.66 -14.33
CA LEU A 41 -8.83 21.20 -13.04
C LEU A 41 -7.66 21.80 -12.28
N ALA A 42 -7.88 22.93 -11.62
CA ALA A 42 -6.89 23.54 -10.73
C ALA A 42 -6.78 22.75 -9.40
N LEU A 43 -5.66 22.95 -8.72
CA LEU A 43 -5.44 22.48 -7.35
C LEU A 43 -6.24 23.35 -6.36
N THR A 44 -6.76 22.73 -5.30
CA THR A 44 -7.39 23.50 -4.20
C THR A 44 -6.38 23.87 -3.11
N TYR A 45 -5.28 23.11 -2.98
CA TYR A 45 -4.32 23.22 -1.88
C TYR A 45 -4.93 23.06 -0.48
N GLU A 46 -6.17 22.59 -0.40
CA GLU A 46 -6.80 22.17 0.83
C GLU A 46 -6.59 20.67 0.98
N TYR A 47 -6.13 20.22 2.14
CA TYR A 47 -5.93 18.80 2.38
C TYR A 47 -7.26 18.04 2.23
N ILE A 48 -7.27 17.00 1.38
CA ILE A 48 -8.42 16.11 1.25
C ILE A 48 -8.17 14.87 2.10
N ASP A 49 -8.94 14.74 3.19
CA ASP A 49 -8.98 13.52 3.98
C ASP A 49 -9.89 12.48 3.31
N THR A 50 -9.44 11.23 3.26
CA THR A 50 -10.15 10.14 2.58
C THR A 50 -10.31 8.95 3.51
N ASN A 51 -11.56 8.58 3.81
CA ASN A 51 -11.89 7.44 4.65
C ASN A 51 -12.28 6.20 3.83
N PHE A 52 -11.69 6.04 2.63
CA PHE A 52 -12.10 5.07 1.62
C PHE A 52 -12.26 3.64 2.17
N TYR A 53 -11.30 3.16 2.97
CA TYR A 53 -11.38 1.82 3.54
C TYR A 53 -12.36 1.74 4.73
N TYR A 54 -12.46 2.79 5.54
CA TYR A 54 -13.23 2.83 6.79
C TYR A 54 -14.74 2.89 6.49
N GLU A 55 -15.12 3.68 5.48
CA GLU A 55 -16.52 3.79 5.01
C GLU A 55 -17.07 2.47 4.49
N GLN A 56 -16.20 1.53 4.12
CA GLN A 56 -16.58 0.20 3.63
C GLN A 56 -16.64 -0.85 4.73
N LEU A 57 -16.16 -0.55 5.94
CA LEU A 57 -16.26 -1.45 7.09
C LEU A 57 -17.72 -1.58 7.56
N THR A 58 -18.09 -2.76 8.01
CA THR A 58 -19.34 -3.01 8.72
C THR A 58 -19.33 -2.33 10.10
N SER A 59 -20.49 -2.20 10.74
CA SER A 59 -20.57 -1.61 12.09
C SER A 59 -19.70 -2.34 13.11
N ASP A 60 -19.62 -3.67 13.04
CA ASP A 60 -18.80 -4.47 13.94
C ASP A 60 -17.31 -4.26 13.66
N GLU A 61 -16.90 -4.13 12.39
CA GLU A 61 -15.52 -3.80 12.03
C GLU A 61 -15.12 -2.38 12.46
N GLN A 62 -16.02 -1.41 12.31
CA GLN A 62 -15.78 -0.02 12.73
C GLN A 62 -15.59 0.09 14.24
N GLU A 63 -16.34 -0.67 15.03
CA GLU A 63 -16.16 -0.72 16.49
C GLU A 63 -14.74 -1.17 16.86
N VAL A 64 -14.25 -2.24 16.24
CA VAL A 64 -12.90 -2.75 16.49
C VAL A 64 -11.84 -1.78 15.96
N TYR A 65 -12.07 -1.17 14.80
CA TYR A 65 -11.21 -0.11 14.25
C TYR A 65 -11.01 1.02 15.27
N HIS A 66 -12.09 1.57 15.84
CA HIS A 66 -12.01 2.66 16.82
C HIS A 66 -11.25 2.25 18.08
N LYS A 67 -11.47 1.02 18.60
CA LYS A 67 -10.70 0.51 19.74
C LYS A 67 -9.19 0.44 19.44
N ILE A 68 -8.78 0.17 18.20
CA ILE A 68 -7.37 0.17 17.80
C ILE A 68 -6.85 1.61 17.71
N ILE A 69 -7.57 2.51 17.03
CA ILE A 69 -7.16 3.92 16.87
C ILE A 69 -7.01 4.62 18.22
N GLU A 70 -7.95 4.43 19.14
CA GLU A 70 -7.90 5.01 20.49
C GLU A 70 -6.61 4.64 21.24
N GLN A 71 -6.07 3.43 21.01
CA GLN A 71 -4.81 2.99 21.61
C GLN A 71 -3.60 3.60 20.87
N LEU A 72 -3.63 3.64 19.53
CA LEU A 72 -2.55 4.21 18.73
C LEU A 72 -2.39 5.71 19.00
N ASP A 73 -3.47 6.48 19.13
CA ASP A 73 -3.43 7.93 19.37
C ASP A 73 -2.72 8.33 20.67
N VAL A 74 -2.56 7.39 21.61
CA VAL A 74 -1.86 7.60 22.89
C VAL A 74 -0.63 6.70 23.04
N TYR A 75 -0.14 6.12 21.95
CA TYR A 75 1.03 5.23 21.91
C TYR A 75 0.93 4.05 22.90
N GLN A 76 -0.28 3.51 23.06
CA GLN A 76 -0.56 2.41 23.95
C GLN A 76 -0.76 1.12 23.14
N GLY A 77 -0.12 0.04 23.60
CA GLY A 77 -0.36 -1.31 23.09
C GLY A 77 -1.15 -2.14 24.08
N GLY A 78 -1.11 -3.46 23.91
CA GLY A 78 -1.71 -4.40 24.87
C GLY A 78 -3.06 -4.96 24.46
N GLU A 79 -3.77 -5.54 25.42
CA GLU A 79 -4.96 -6.36 25.15
C GLU A 79 -6.19 -5.48 24.84
N ILE A 80 -6.83 -5.77 23.71
CA ILE A 80 -8.11 -5.21 23.30
C ILE A 80 -9.14 -6.34 23.31
N LEU A 81 -10.13 -6.25 24.21
CA LEU A 81 -11.24 -7.18 24.27
C LEU A 81 -12.32 -6.78 23.26
N LEU A 82 -12.83 -7.77 22.51
CA LEU A 82 -13.88 -7.56 21.52
C LEU A 82 -15.24 -7.96 22.09
N ASP A 83 -16.21 -7.07 21.98
CA ASP A 83 -17.59 -7.29 22.44
C ASP A 83 -18.28 -8.35 21.57
N LYS A 84 -17.92 -8.38 20.29
CA LYS A 84 -18.33 -9.38 19.32
C LYS A 84 -17.11 -10.04 18.70
N LYS A 85 -17.20 -11.35 18.48
CA LYS A 85 -16.14 -12.06 17.77
C LYS A 85 -16.10 -11.64 16.31
N ILE A 86 -14.89 -11.53 15.77
CA ILE A 86 -14.64 -11.26 14.35
C ILE A 86 -13.88 -12.41 13.70
N SER A 87 -13.91 -12.42 12.37
CA SER A 87 -13.16 -13.34 11.52
C SER A 87 -11.80 -12.78 11.12
N VAL A 88 -10.93 -13.62 10.56
CA VAL A 88 -9.62 -13.17 10.05
C VAL A 88 -9.81 -12.22 8.87
N ASN A 89 -10.82 -12.44 8.02
CA ASN A 89 -11.14 -11.54 6.91
C ASN A 89 -11.55 -10.14 7.39
N GLU A 90 -12.38 -10.07 8.43
CA GLU A 90 -12.76 -8.79 9.06
C GLU A 90 -11.54 -8.10 9.66
N LEU A 91 -10.69 -8.84 10.39
CA LEU A 91 -9.45 -8.28 10.94
C LEU A 91 -8.51 -7.74 9.85
N SER A 92 -8.35 -8.45 8.73
CA SER A 92 -7.54 -7.99 7.59
C SER A 92 -8.07 -6.69 7.03
N ARG A 93 -9.39 -6.55 6.89
CA ARG A 93 -10.02 -5.32 6.40
C ARG A 93 -9.83 -4.15 7.37
N ILE A 94 -9.96 -4.42 8.67
CA ILE A 94 -9.69 -3.43 9.73
C ILE A 94 -8.23 -2.97 9.67
N ALA A 95 -7.27 -3.90 9.55
CA ALA A 95 -5.85 -3.59 9.46
C ALA A 95 -5.52 -2.74 8.22
N ASP A 96 -6.10 -3.05 7.06
CA ASP A 96 -5.97 -2.23 5.85
C ASP A 96 -6.55 -0.82 6.07
N ALA A 97 -7.69 -0.69 6.75
CA ALA A 97 -8.27 0.62 7.08
C ALA A 97 -7.41 1.44 8.04
N VAL A 98 -6.80 0.82 9.05
CA VAL A 98 -5.85 1.49 9.97
C VAL A 98 -4.64 1.99 9.20
N ARG A 99 -4.11 1.18 8.29
CA ARG A 99 -2.92 1.50 7.51
C ARG A 99 -3.16 2.62 6.48
N PHE A 100 -4.25 2.53 5.70
CA PHE A 100 -4.40 3.32 4.48
C PHE A 100 -5.33 4.53 4.57
N ASN A 101 -6.15 4.67 5.62
CA ASN A 101 -6.96 5.89 5.81
C ASN A 101 -6.32 6.91 6.76
N ASN A 102 -5.31 6.54 7.53
CA ASN A 102 -4.91 7.38 8.66
C ASN A 102 -3.85 8.43 8.30
N HIS A 103 -4.15 9.69 8.63
CA HIS A 103 -3.27 10.85 8.47
C HIS A 103 -2.05 10.85 9.41
N ASN A 104 -2.16 10.24 10.59
CA ASN A 104 -1.11 10.19 11.62
C ASN A 104 0.00 9.20 11.31
N ASN A 105 -0.01 8.54 10.15
CA ASN A 105 1.06 7.65 9.70
C ASN A 105 1.54 6.72 10.83
N TYR A 106 0.69 5.81 11.29
CA TYR A 106 1.04 4.86 12.35
C TYR A 106 2.01 3.77 11.85
N PHE A 107 3.17 4.15 11.34
CA PHE A 107 4.18 3.19 10.88
C PHE A 107 4.68 2.29 12.02
N TYR A 108 4.55 2.74 13.27
CA TYR A 108 4.83 1.97 14.47
C TYR A 108 3.74 0.95 14.83
N PHE A 109 2.62 0.91 14.10
CA PHE A 109 1.65 -0.17 14.20
C PHE A 109 2.19 -1.40 13.47
N LEU A 110 2.63 -2.39 14.25
CA LEU A 110 3.28 -3.59 13.73
C LEU A 110 2.24 -4.69 13.45
N PHE A 111 1.62 -5.23 14.50
CA PHE A 111 0.67 -6.33 14.39
C PHE A 111 -0.43 -6.26 15.46
N THR A 112 -1.60 -6.77 15.10
CA THR A 112 -2.58 -7.24 16.09
C THR A 112 -2.49 -8.76 16.10
N LEU A 113 -2.09 -9.35 17.21
CA LEU A 113 -2.12 -10.80 17.36
C LEU A 113 -3.56 -11.21 17.71
N PRO A 114 -4.23 -11.99 16.85
CA PRO A 114 -5.61 -12.36 17.09
C PRO A 114 -5.70 -13.59 17.99
N PHE A 115 -6.52 -13.49 19.03
CA PHE A 115 -6.79 -14.59 19.94
C PHE A 115 -8.28 -14.88 20.03
N THR A 116 -8.60 -16.13 20.30
CA THR A 116 -9.88 -16.49 20.91
C THR A 116 -9.97 -15.93 22.34
N SER A 117 -11.17 -16.00 22.93
CA SER A 117 -11.38 -15.61 24.33
C SER A 117 -10.56 -16.47 25.31
N GLU A 118 -10.19 -17.69 24.90
CA GLU A 118 -9.48 -18.70 25.69
C GLU A 118 -7.96 -18.73 25.45
N ASN A 119 -7.36 -17.63 25.00
CA ASN A 119 -5.91 -17.50 24.73
C ASN A 119 -5.36 -18.40 23.62
N LYS A 120 -6.23 -19.01 22.80
CA LYS A 120 -5.79 -19.70 21.58
C LYS A 120 -5.46 -18.70 20.49
N LEU A 121 -4.22 -18.71 20.01
CA LEU A 121 -3.76 -17.90 18.89
C LEU A 121 -4.51 -18.33 17.62
N VAL A 122 -5.11 -17.37 16.94
CA VAL A 122 -5.78 -17.60 15.67
C VAL A 122 -4.74 -17.46 14.57
N ASN A 123 -4.52 -18.53 13.81
CA ASN A 123 -3.66 -18.45 12.64
C ASN A 123 -4.26 -17.41 11.67
N TRP A 124 -3.44 -16.51 11.15
CA TRP A 124 -3.79 -15.50 10.13
C TRP A 124 -2.86 -15.56 8.89
N GLY A 125 -2.00 -16.59 8.79
CA GLY A 125 -1.03 -16.82 7.69
C GLY A 125 -1.53 -17.64 6.48
N THR A 126 -0.61 -17.98 5.56
CA THR A 126 -0.86 -18.33 4.14
C THR A 126 -1.41 -19.73 3.83
N ASN A 127 -1.65 -20.59 4.82
CA ASN A 127 -2.12 -21.98 4.62
C ASN A 127 -3.50 -22.27 5.23
N GLN A 128 -4.39 -21.28 5.22
CA GLN A 128 -5.71 -21.41 5.84
C GLN A 128 -6.76 -21.99 4.92
N LYS A 129 -7.65 -22.77 5.51
CA LYS A 129 -8.89 -23.15 4.85
C LYS A 129 -9.82 -21.93 4.84
N LYS A 130 -10.70 -21.88 3.83
CA LYS A 130 -11.65 -20.78 3.70
C LYS A 130 -12.52 -20.61 4.96
N GLU A 131 -12.91 -21.72 5.57
CA GLU A 131 -13.72 -21.71 6.80
C GLU A 131 -12.96 -21.04 7.96
N ASP A 132 -11.63 -21.24 8.05
CA ASP A 132 -10.81 -20.64 9.09
C ASP A 132 -10.73 -19.11 8.98
N LEU A 133 -10.84 -18.59 7.76
CA LEU A 133 -10.80 -17.16 7.45
C LEU A 133 -12.13 -16.44 7.71
N GLU A 134 -13.25 -17.16 7.55
CA GLU A 134 -14.62 -16.62 7.66
C GLU A 134 -15.26 -16.85 9.03
N GLU A 135 -14.79 -17.86 9.80
CA GLU A 135 -15.32 -18.14 11.13
C GLU A 135 -15.00 -17.01 12.13
N LYS A 136 -16.04 -16.51 12.79
CA LYS A 136 -15.93 -15.47 13.82
C LYS A 136 -15.46 -16.05 15.16
N LYS A 137 -14.15 -16.29 15.28
CA LYS A 137 -13.52 -16.87 16.47
C LYS A 137 -12.61 -15.93 17.25
N ILE A 138 -12.21 -14.79 16.67
CA ILE A 138 -11.32 -13.82 17.32
C ILE A 138 -12.15 -13.05 18.35
N GLY A 139 -11.85 -13.23 19.63
CA GLY A 139 -12.53 -12.55 20.74
C GLY A 139 -11.68 -11.46 21.41
N LYS A 140 -10.39 -11.41 21.09
CA LYS A 140 -9.48 -10.37 21.57
C LYS A 140 -8.28 -10.21 20.66
N LEU A 141 -7.71 -9.02 20.68
CA LEU A 141 -6.49 -8.66 19.97
C LEU A 141 -5.42 -8.33 21.01
N LEU A 142 -4.18 -8.68 20.73
CA LEU A 142 -3.04 -8.13 21.45
C LEU A 142 -2.31 -7.19 20.50
N LEU A 143 -2.41 -5.90 20.78
CA LEU A 143 -1.81 -4.84 20.00
C LEU A 143 -0.32 -4.76 20.33
N GLU A 144 0.49 -5.05 19.33
CA GLU A 144 1.94 -4.87 19.38
C GLU A 144 2.31 -3.57 18.69
N LEU A 145 2.78 -2.61 19.48
CA LEU A 145 3.48 -1.45 18.95
C LEU A 145 4.92 -1.85 18.65
N TYR A 146 5.46 -1.28 17.58
CA TYR A 146 6.82 -1.50 17.13
C TYR A 146 7.82 -1.26 18.27
N VAL A 147 8.93 -2.00 18.18
CA VAL A 147 10.02 -2.14 19.13
C VAL A 147 11.15 -2.72 18.30
N GLY A 148 12.35 -2.15 18.46
CA GLY A 148 13.56 -2.41 17.68
C GLY A 148 13.77 -3.86 17.19
N GLU A 149 14.65 -4.05 16.20
CA GLU A 149 15.03 -5.37 15.64
C GLU A 149 15.43 -6.43 16.70
N GLU A 150 15.84 -6.01 17.89
CA GLU A 150 16.22 -6.89 19.01
C GLU A 150 15.03 -7.32 19.90
N ASP A 151 13.82 -6.85 19.63
CA ASP A 151 12.66 -7.17 20.46
C ASP A 151 12.10 -8.55 20.13
N THR A 152 12.17 -9.42 21.14
CA THR A 152 11.79 -10.82 21.09
C THR A 152 10.57 -11.12 21.94
N ARG A 153 9.69 -10.14 22.22
CA ARG A 153 8.49 -10.29 23.05
C ARG A 153 7.61 -11.48 22.63
N LEU A 154 7.49 -11.76 21.33
CA LEU A 154 6.80 -12.95 20.81
C LEU A 154 7.45 -14.28 21.22
N ASN A 155 8.77 -14.31 21.43
CA ASN A 155 9.50 -15.49 21.90
C ASN A 155 9.25 -15.78 23.38
N GLN A 156 8.64 -14.84 24.13
CA GLN A 156 8.30 -15.01 25.53
C GLN A 156 7.01 -15.82 25.72
N PHE A 157 6.17 -15.94 24.67
CA PHE A 157 4.97 -16.77 24.75
C PHE A 157 5.28 -18.26 24.72
N GLU A 158 4.76 -18.97 25.72
CA GLU A 158 4.73 -20.43 25.76
C GLU A 158 3.49 -20.91 25.01
N ILE A 159 3.71 -21.47 23.82
CA ILE A 159 2.64 -21.93 22.92
C ILE A 159 2.56 -23.46 22.98
N SER A 160 1.40 -23.98 23.40
CA SER A 160 1.10 -25.42 23.35
C SER A 160 0.87 -25.92 21.93
N ASP A 161 0.85 -27.25 21.75
CA ASP A 161 0.54 -27.91 20.46
C ASP A 161 -0.82 -27.47 19.86
N ASP A 162 -1.78 -27.13 20.72
CA ASP A 162 -3.11 -26.65 20.33
C ASP A 162 -3.18 -25.13 20.06
N MET A 163 -2.03 -24.46 20.00
CA MET A 163 -1.86 -23.01 19.82
C MET A 163 -2.41 -22.17 20.98
N ILE A 164 -2.58 -22.75 22.17
CA ILE A 164 -2.94 -21.99 23.38
C ILE A 164 -1.68 -21.42 24.00
N VAL A 165 -1.68 -20.10 24.25
CA VAL A 165 -0.63 -19.41 24.99
C VAL A 165 -0.85 -19.58 26.49
N THR A 166 -0.01 -20.37 27.15
CA THR A 166 -0.22 -20.79 28.55
C THR A 166 0.17 -19.72 29.56
N ASN A 167 1.11 -18.84 29.20
CA ASN A 167 1.61 -17.75 30.04
C ASN A 167 1.06 -16.36 29.62
N TYR A 168 -0.09 -16.33 28.93
CA TYR A 168 -0.65 -15.09 28.37
C TYR A 168 -0.78 -13.96 29.41
N GLU A 169 -1.29 -14.26 30.61
CA GLU A 169 -1.55 -13.24 31.65
C GLU A 169 -0.27 -12.63 32.24
N SER A 170 0.83 -13.39 32.31
CA SER A 170 2.11 -12.85 32.77
C SER A 170 2.74 -11.97 31.71
N GLU A 171 2.70 -12.42 30.46
CA GLU A 171 3.44 -11.79 29.36
C GLU A 171 2.68 -10.64 28.69
N LYS A 172 1.35 -10.60 28.65
CA LYS A 172 0.60 -9.56 27.90
C LYS A 172 0.95 -8.12 28.28
N LYS A 173 1.44 -7.90 29.51
CA LYS A 173 1.84 -6.59 30.02
C LYS A 173 3.04 -6.00 29.27
N ILE A 174 3.93 -6.83 28.71
CA ILE A 174 5.12 -6.37 27.97
C ILE A 174 4.74 -5.65 26.67
N PHE A 175 3.51 -5.87 26.16
CA PHE A 175 2.98 -5.24 24.96
C PHE A 175 2.29 -3.91 25.25
N SER A 176 2.07 -3.55 26.52
CA SER A 176 1.22 -2.40 26.87
C SER A 176 1.91 -1.04 26.75
N THR A 177 3.24 -1.00 26.68
CA THR A 177 4.02 0.25 26.74
C THR A 177 5.14 0.26 25.72
N ILE A 178 5.33 1.40 25.05
CA ILE A 178 6.56 1.72 24.33
C ILE A 178 7.51 2.53 25.23
N SER A 179 8.81 2.49 24.96
CA SER A 179 9.77 3.33 25.67
C SER A 179 9.66 4.80 25.20
N ASN A 180 9.97 5.75 26.09
CA ASN A 180 10.00 7.17 25.73
C ASN A 180 11.00 7.46 24.60
N ASP A 181 12.13 6.77 24.56
CA ASP A 181 13.15 6.94 23.52
C ASP A 181 12.60 6.57 22.14
N LEU A 182 11.85 5.47 22.09
CA LEU A 182 11.21 4.98 20.86
C LEU A 182 10.07 5.90 20.43
N MET A 183 9.27 6.40 21.38
CA MET A 183 8.24 7.41 21.11
C MET A 183 8.85 8.68 20.51
N ASN A 184 9.93 9.20 21.10
CA ASN A 184 10.64 10.38 20.60
C ASN A 184 11.21 10.14 19.19
N GLN A 185 11.75 8.94 18.93
CA GLN A 185 12.20 8.55 17.59
C GLN A 185 11.04 8.59 16.59
N TYR A 186 9.86 8.09 16.98
CA TYR A 186 8.70 8.09 16.10
C TYR A 186 8.19 9.49 15.77
N GLU A 187 8.06 10.33 16.78
CA GLU A 187 7.68 11.74 16.60
C GLU A 187 8.67 12.46 15.69
N SER A 188 9.97 12.16 15.83
CA SER A 188 11.01 12.71 14.95
C SER A 188 10.85 12.27 13.49
N ILE A 189 10.66 10.96 13.24
CA ILE A 189 10.46 10.42 11.89
C ILE A 189 9.18 11.00 11.26
N GLN A 190 8.09 11.08 12.03
CA GLN A 190 6.84 11.65 11.55
C GLN A 190 6.98 13.13 11.19
N LYS A 191 7.69 13.89 12.04
CA LYS A 191 7.98 15.30 11.77
C LYS A 191 8.83 15.47 10.51
N GLU A 192 9.92 14.72 10.38
CA GLU A 192 10.79 14.76 9.20
C GLU A 192 10.04 14.37 7.92
N THR A 193 9.21 13.33 8.00
CA THR A 193 8.32 12.91 6.91
C THR A 193 7.44 14.06 6.43
N ASN A 194 6.76 14.74 7.37
CA ASN A 194 5.90 15.87 7.05
C ASN A 194 6.69 17.05 6.46
N GLU A 195 7.86 17.37 7.00
CA GLU A 195 8.73 18.44 6.48
C GLU A 195 9.17 18.15 5.04
N ILE A 196 9.55 16.91 4.71
CA ILE A 196 9.91 16.51 3.35
C ILE A 196 8.72 16.68 2.41
N LEU A 197 7.54 16.14 2.76
CA LEU A 197 6.37 16.19 1.90
C LEU A 197 5.84 17.62 1.73
N ASP A 198 5.84 18.43 2.79
CA ASP A 198 5.43 19.83 2.72
C ASP A 198 6.40 20.67 1.88
N ASP A 199 7.71 20.35 1.92
CA ASP A 199 8.71 20.97 1.05
C ASP A 199 8.43 20.68 -0.44
N VAL A 200 8.03 19.46 -0.79
CA VAL A 200 7.60 19.11 -2.16
C VAL A 200 6.43 19.97 -2.60
N ILE A 201 5.40 20.11 -1.77
CA ILE A 201 4.22 20.94 -2.07
C ILE A 201 4.62 22.42 -2.22
N SER A 202 5.51 22.93 -1.36
CA SER A 202 5.94 24.33 -1.39
C SER A 202 6.74 24.70 -2.65
N LYS A 203 7.41 23.73 -3.26
CA LYS A 203 8.26 23.90 -4.47
C LYS A 203 7.52 23.62 -5.78
N MET A 204 6.23 23.29 -5.72
CA MET A 204 5.43 23.07 -6.91
C MET A 204 5.42 24.32 -7.81
N PRO A 205 5.52 24.13 -9.14
CA PRO A 205 5.21 25.19 -10.09
C PRO A 205 3.81 25.78 -9.85
N LYS A 206 3.65 27.07 -10.14
CA LYS A 206 2.35 27.75 -10.00
C LYS A 206 1.40 27.37 -11.13
N ASN A 207 0.11 27.32 -10.81
CA ASN A 207 -0.99 27.11 -11.77
C ASN A 207 -0.94 25.76 -12.51
N LEU A 208 -0.41 24.72 -11.86
CA LEU A 208 -0.54 23.36 -12.38
C LEU A 208 -2.00 22.92 -12.37
N THR A 209 -2.38 22.16 -13.39
CA THR A 209 -3.57 21.33 -13.35
C THR A 209 -3.34 20.14 -12.40
N GLN A 210 -4.43 19.47 -12.01
CA GLN A 210 -4.36 18.24 -11.21
C GLN A 210 -3.52 17.15 -11.90
N GLU A 211 -3.63 17.00 -13.23
CA GLU A 211 -2.81 16.04 -13.98
C GLU A 211 -1.32 16.38 -13.92
N GLU A 212 -0.96 17.65 -14.19
CA GLU A 212 0.44 18.09 -14.16
C GLU A 212 1.04 18.01 -12.75
N ALA A 213 0.24 18.23 -11.71
CA ALA A 213 0.66 18.04 -10.32
C ALA A 213 0.98 16.57 -10.02
N VAL A 214 0.16 15.64 -10.50
CA VAL A 214 0.42 14.21 -10.36
C VAL A 214 1.69 13.79 -11.11
N GLU A 215 1.94 14.35 -12.31
CA GLU A 215 3.20 14.12 -13.03
C GLU A 215 4.41 14.69 -12.27
N TYR A 216 4.26 15.87 -11.66
CA TYR A 216 5.29 16.47 -10.81
C TYR A 216 5.62 15.56 -9.61
N PHE A 217 4.61 15.03 -8.91
CA PHE A 217 4.83 14.12 -7.78
C PHE A 217 5.50 12.81 -8.22
N SER A 218 5.09 12.25 -9.35
CA SER A 218 5.75 11.05 -9.88
C SER A 218 7.20 11.27 -10.27
N ASN A 219 7.53 12.41 -10.89
CA ASN A 219 8.93 12.77 -11.14
C ASN A 219 9.71 12.85 -9.82
N TRP A 220 9.16 13.53 -8.81
CA TRP A 220 9.82 13.63 -7.52
C TRP A 220 10.06 12.24 -6.90
N ILE A 221 9.07 11.34 -6.94
CA ILE A 221 9.22 9.96 -6.44
C ILE A 221 10.32 9.23 -7.22
N ILE A 222 10.33 9.28 -8.55
CA ILE A 222 11.36 8.64 -9.40
C ILE A 222 12.77 9.15 -9.06
N GLU A 223 12.91 10.44 -8.78
CA GLU A 223 14.21 11.08 -8.51
C GLU A 223 14.73 10.86 -7.08
N ASN A 224 13.83 10.58 -6.12
CA ASN A 224 14.16 10.61 -4.69
C ASN A 224 13.92 9.30 -3.95
N MET A 225 13.26 8.32 -4.57
CA MET A 225 12.89 7.05 -3.94
C MET A 225 13.43 5.85 -4.72
N ASP A 226 14.04 4.91 -4.00
CA ASP A 226 14.38 3.59 -4.48
C ASP A 226 13.26 2.59 -4.18
N TYR A 227 13.10 1.59 -5.06
CA TYR A 227 12.24 0.45 -4.80
C TYR A 227 13.03 -0.65 -4.10
N THR A 228 12.59 -1.06 -2.91
CA THR A 228 13.17 -2.21 -2.20
C THR A 228 12.33 -3.46 -2.43
N GLU A 229 13.00 -4.55 -2.82
CA GLU A 229 12.38 -5.87 -2.97
C GLU A 229 12.38 -6.67 -1.67
N ASN A 230 12.84 -6.09 -0.55
CA ASN A 230 13.01 -6.80 0.74
C ASN A 230 11.71 -7.33 1.35
N TYR A 231 10.56 -7.16 0.69
CA TYR A 231 9.31 -7.78 1.09
C TYR A 231 9.31 -9.28 0.80
N THR A 232 9.58 -10.07 1.85
CA THR A 232 9.20 -11.48 1.88
C THR A 232 7.69 -11.57 2.14
N PRO A 233 6.86 -12.02 1.19
CA PRO A 233 5.39 -12.04 1.33
C PRO A 233 4.85 -13.06 2.34
N ASN A 234 5.74 -13.75 3.06
CA ASN A 234 5.43 -14.87 3.93
C ASN A 234 5.86 -14.59 5.36
N ILE A 235 5.66 -13.36 5.85
CA ILE A 235 5.88 -13.08 7.27
C ILE A 235 4.75 -13.75 8.06
N GLY A 236 4.96 -15.01 8.39
CA GLY A 236 4.27 -15.66 9.49
C GLY A 236 4.69 -15.04 10.82
N TYR A 237 4.09 -15.55 11.89
CA TYR A 237 4.42 -15.20 13.27
C TYR A 237 5.95 -15.02 13.49
N GLY A 238 6.39 -13.81 13.87
CA GLY A 238 7.76 -13.55 14.32
C GLY A 238 8.86 -13.37 13.26
N GLU A 239 8.51 -13.20 11.97
CA GLU A 239 9.51 -13.07 10.89
C GLU A 239 9.76 -11.63 10.39
N ALA A 240 8.93 -10.64 10.74
CA ALA A 240 9.24 -9.23 10.48
C ALA A 240 10.20 -8.74 11.57
N LYS A 241 11.49 -8.94 11.33
CA LYS A 241 12.57 -8.45 12.19
C LYS A 241 13.33 -7.29 11.59
N ASP A 242 12.89 -6.79 10.44
CA ASP A 242 13.62 -5.82 9.63
C ASP A 242 12.91 -4.45 9.72
N GLU A 243 13.58 -3.52 10.41
CA GLU A 243 13.14 -2.12 10.56
C GLU A 243 12.87 -1.48 9.20
N GLU A 244 13.81 -1.66 8.28
CA GLU A 244 13.77 -1.09 6.94
C GLU A 244 12.51 -1.56 6.19
N LEU A 245 12.16 -2.83 6.36
CA LEU A 245 10.97 -3.41 5.72
C LEU A 245 9.65 -2.84 6.27
N GLN A 246 9.59 -2.53 7.56
CA GLN A 246 8.37 -1.96 8.16
C GLN A 246 8.15 -0.52 7.72
N PHE A 247 9.18 0.32 7.72
CA PHE A 247 9.04 1.69 7.25
C PHE A 247 8.68 1.75 5.76
N SER A 248 9.15 0.77 4.98
CA SER A 248 8.99 0.73 3.53
C SER A 248 7.54 0.64 3.02
N VAL A 249 6.58 0.27 3.87
CA VAL A 249 5.14 0.18 3.50
C VAL A 249 4.34 1.44 3.83
N TYR A 250 4.92 2.42 4.53
CA TYR A 250 4.26 3.64 5.01
C TYR A 250 4.84 4.91 4.37
N ILE A 251 4.19 6.07 4.54
CA ILE A 251 4.76 7.34 4.05
C ILE A 251 6.09 7.71 4.72
N SER A 252 6.37 7.17 5.92
CA SER A 252 7.67 7.36 6.60
C SER A 252 8.86 6.86 5.79
N SER A 253 8.65 6.00 4.79
CA SER A 253 9.73 5.55 3.90
C SER A 253 10.49 6.68 3.22
N VAL A 254 9.91 7.89 3.11
CA VAL A 254 10.60 9.06 2.55
C VAL A 254 11.87 9.45 3.32
N THR A 255 11.94 9.19 4.63
CA THR A 255 13.14 9.49 5.43
C THR A 255 14.30 8.57 5.05
N ASN A 256 13.97 7.33 4.65
CA ASN A 256 14.95 6.32 4.23
C ASN A 256 15.15 6.28 2.71
N LYS A 257 14.36 7.04 1.95
CA LYS A 257 14.39 7.09 0.47
C LYS A 257 14.21 5.72 -0.20
N SER A 258 13.58 4.77 0.48
CA SER A 258 13.42 3.39 0.01
C SER A 258 12.08 2.83 0.45
N ALA A 259 11.29 2.30 -0.48
CA ALA A 259 9.92 1.86 -0.23
C ALA A 259 9.52 0.65 -1.08
N VAL A 260 8.58 -0.15 -0.57
CA VAL A 260 7.87 -1.18 -1.36
C VAL A 260 6.65 -0.56 -2.05
N CYS A 261 5.86 -1.38 -2.76
CA CYS A 261 4.74 -0.90 -3.57
C CYS A 261 3.66 -0.13 -2.77
N ALA A 262 3.40 -0.56 -1.53
CA ALA A 262 2.48 0.13 -0.63
C ALA A 262 3.01 1.52 -0.22
N GLY A 263 4.28 1.62 0.21
CA GLY A 263 4.87 2.89 0.65
C GLY A 263 4.93 3.92 -0.48
N LEU A 264 5.38 3.52 -1.67
CA LEU A 264 5.38 4.41 -2.85
C LEU A 264 3.98 4.91 -3.20
N SER A 265 2.96 4.04 -3.10
CA SER A 265 1.57 4.41 -3.35
C SER A 265 1.00 5.34 -2.29
N MET A 266 1.36 5.11 -1.02
CA MET A 266 0.98 6.00 0.08
C MET A 266 1.62 7.39 -0.08
N ILE A 267 2.89 7.48 -0.47
CA ILE A 267 3.57 8.76 -0.72
C ILE A 267 2.86 9.54 -1.83
N LEU A 268 2.60 8.89 -2.97
CA LEU A 268 1.90 9.54 -4.08
C LEU A 268 0.50 10.01 -3.66
N SER A 269 -0.24 9.19 -2.91
CA SER A 269 -1.56 9.55 -2.42
C SER A 269 -1.51 10.73 -1.42
N GLU A 270 -0.55 10.75 -0.49
CA GLU A 270 -0.39 11.84 0.47
C GLU A 270 -0.04 13.16 -0.23
N LEU A 271 0.87 13.14 -1.20
CA LEU A 271 1.19 14.33 -2.01
C LEU A 271 -0.04 14.85 -2.79
N CYS A 272 -0.82 13.94 -3.39
CA CYS A 272 -2.08 14.30 -4.06
C CYS A 272 -3.07 14.94 -3.07
N ARG A 273 -3.27 14.33 -1.90
CA ARG A 273 -4.20 14.84 -0.88
C ARG A 273 -3.77 16.19 -0.32
N LYS A 274 -2.48 16.42 -0.07
CA LYS A 274 -1.92 17.73 0.29
C LYS A 274 -2.11 18.80 -0.79
N ALA A 275 -2.13 18.42 -2.06
CA ALA A 275 -2.40 19.32 -3.17
C ALA A 275 -3.90 19.56 -3.45
N GLY A 276 -4.79 18.91 -2.69
CA GLY A 276 -6.23 19.02 -2.90
C GLY A 276 -6.77 18.14 -4.02
N ILE A 277 -6.17 16.96 -4.19
CA ILE A 277 -6.62 15.93 -5.13
C ILE A 277 -7.03 14.69 -4.34
N GLU A 278 -8.30 14.30 -4.45
CA GLU A 278 -8.82 13.10 -3.79
C GLU A 278 -8.09 11.88 -4.36
N SER A 279 -7.45 11.12 -3.48
CA SER A 279 -6.70 9.92 -3.87
C SER A 279 -6.68 8.89 -2.74
N TYR A 280 -6.51 7.62 -3.10
CA TYR A 280 -6.42 6.52 -2.14
C TYR A 280 -5.56 5.39 -2.71
N VAL A 281 -4.94 4.62 -1.83
CA VAL A 281 -4.20 3.42 -2.22
C VAL A 281 -5.17 2.35 -2.67
N CYS A 282 -4.81 1.59 -3.71
CA CYS A 282 -5.49 0.39 -4.18
C CYS A 282 -4.63 -0.84 -3.89
N LEU A 283 -5.25 -1.91 -3.41
CA LEU A 283 -4.58 -3.20 -3.16
C LEU A 283 -5.05 -4.24 -4.17
N GLY A 284 -4.17 -5.19 -4.48
CA GLY A 284 -4.52 -6.30 -5.34
C GLY A 284 -3.31 -7.11 -5.77
N THR A 285 -3.31 -7.52 -7.04
CA THR A 285 -2.19 -8.26 -7.63
C THR A 285 -1.74 -7.68 -8.95
N VAL A 286 -0.45 -7.82 -9.24
CA VAL A 286 0.16 -7.49 -10.53
C VAL A 286 0.63 -8.78 -11.22
N SER A 287 0.46 -8.87 -12.53
CA SER A 287 1.02 -9.94 -13.35
C SER A 287 1.64 -9.35 -14.61
N ASN A 288 2.85 -9.79 -14.94
CA ASN A 288 3.55 -9.47 -16.17
C ASN A 288 3.87 -10.75 -16.97
N GLY A 289 2.84 -11.52 -17.34
CA GLY A 289 2.98 -12.81 -18.02
C GLY A 289 3.37 -14.00 -17.12
N GLY A 290 3.49 -13.79 -15.81
CA GLY A 290 3.77 -14.81 -14.80
C GLY A 290 2.70 -14.88 -13.69
N SER A 291 2.98 -15.65 -12.64
CA SER A 291 2.10 -15.75 -11.46
C SER A 291 1.83 -14.36 -10.87
N PRO A 292 0.57 -14.06 -10.50
CA PRO A 292 0.25 -12.79 -9.86
C PRO A 292 1.01 -12.63 -8.54
N LEU A 293 1.55 -11.44 -8.30
CA LEU A 293 2.17 -11.03 -7.04
C LEU A 293 1.28 -10.01 -6.34
N ASN A 294 1.24 -10.01 -5.01
CA ASN A 294 0.58 -8.94 -4.25
C ASN A 294 1.19 -7.59 -4.62
N HIS A 295 0.34 -6.58 -4.79
CA HIS A 295 0.77 -5.27 -5.27
C HIS A 295 -0.16 -4.17 -4.76
N ALA A 296 0.37 -2.94 -4.73
CA ALA A 296 -0.38 -1.73 -4.43
C ALA A 296 -0.07 -0.64 -5.45
N TRP A 297 -1.07 0.19 -5.74
CA TRP A 297 -0.98 1.35 -6.64
C TRP A 297 -1.89 2.47 -6.14
N THR A 298 -1.92 3.62 -6.81
CA THR A 298 -2.71 4.78 -6.37
C THR A 298 -3.90 5.03 -7.29
N ALA A 299 -5.08 5.24 -6.71
CA ALA A 299 -6.24 5.82 -7.37
C ALA A 299 -6.28 7.33 -7.13
N ILE A 300 -6.59 8.09 -8.17
CA ILE A 300 -6.54 9.56 -8.19
C ILE A 300 -7.79 10.06 -8.91
N LYS A 301 -8.61 10.85 -8.24
CA LYS A 301 -9.87 11.35 -8.79
C LYS A 301 -9.69 12.75 -9.34
N ILE A 302 -9.93 12.89 -10.65
CA ILE A 302 -9.90 14.17 -11.35
C ILE A 302 -11.30 14.42 -11.91
N GLY A 303 -12.02 15.33 -11.25
CA GLY A 303 -13.44 15.58 -11.50
C GLY A 303 -14.30 14.37 -11.13
N ASP A 304 -14.99 13.79 -12.10
CA ASP A 304 -15.92 12.66 -11.87
C ASP A 304 -15.29 11.31 -12.21
N THR A 305 -14.01 11.29 -12.58
CA THR A 305 -13.32 10.11 -13.07
C THR A 305 -12.17 9.74 -12.14
N THR A 306 -12.11 8.48 -11.74
CA THR A 306 -10.97 7.89 -11.05
C THR A 306 -9.97 7.34 -12.06
N TYR A 307 -8.74 7.86 -12.00
CA TYR A 307 -7.58 7.38 -12.72
C TYR A 307 -6.65 6.61 -11.79
N TYR A 308 -5.73 5.86 -12.36
CA TYR A 308 -4.82 4.99 -11.61
C TYR A 308 -3.38 5.20 -12.08
N LYS A 309 -2.46 5.12 -11.11
CA LYS A 309 -1.02 5.28 -11.33
C LYS A 309 -0.25 4.31 -10.47
N ASP A 310 0.78 3.69 -11.05
CA ASP A 310 1.61 2.68 -10.39
C ASP A 310 3.03 3.25 -10.18
N PRO A 311 3.31 3.81 -9.00
CA PRO A 311 4.61 4.44 -8.75
C PRO A 311 5.75 3.42 -8.70
N THR A 312 5.49 2.15 -8.34
CA THR A 312 6.51 1.09 -8.39
C THR A 312 6.98 0.85 -9.82
N LYS A 313 6.06 0.81 -10.76
CA LYS A 313 6.39 0.68 -12.18
C LYS A 313 7.18 1.88 -12.70
N GLU A 314 6.83 3.08 -12.26
CA GLU A 314 7.50 4.32 -12.66
C GLU A 314 8.94 4.40 -12.15
N VAL A 315 9.15 4.11 -10.87
CA VAL A 315 10.48 4.02 -10.23
C VAL A 315 11.32 2.95 -10.93
N GLY A 316 10.81 1.72 -11.06
CA GLY A 316 11.55 0.62 -11.69
C GLY A 316 11.89 0.85 -13.17
N ALA A 317 11.11 1.67 -13.88
CA ALA A 317 11.36 2.02 -15.27
C ALA A 317 12.13 3.35 -15.46
N ASN A 318 12.38 4.09 -14.37
CA ASN A 318 12.87 5.46 -14.38
C ASN A 318 12.13 6.35 -15.40
N LYS A 319 10.79 6.27 -15.40
CA LYS A 319 9.94 6.89 -16.41
C LYS A 319 8.52 7.10 -15.91
N ILE A 320 7.95 8.28 -16.17
CA ILE A 320 6.52 8.55 -15.96
C ILE A 320 5.66 7.80 -16.98
N PHE A 321 4.58 7.19 -16.51
CA PHE A 321 3.50 6.67 -17.35
C PHE A 321 2.26 7.56 -17.22
N PRO A 322 1.47 7.72 -18.31
CA PRO A 322 0.24 8.50 -18.25
C PRO A 322 -0.76 7.89 -17.27
N LEU A 323 -1.66 8.73 -16.73
CA LEU A 323 -2.82 8.29 -15.97
C LEU A 323 -3.67 7.32 -16.80
N LYS A 324 -4.21 6.29 -16.13
CA LYS A 324 -5.01 5.24 -16.78
C LYS A 324 -6.38 5.11 -16.16
N THR A 325 -7.39 4.80 -16.97
CA THR A 325 -8.67 4.31 -16.48
C THR A 325 -8.54 2.87 -15.99
N ARG A 326 -9.57 2.36 -15.30
CA ARG A 326 -9.62 0.97 -14.83
C ARG A 326 -9.47 -0.04 -15.97
N GLU A 327 -10.11 0.20 -17.11
CA GLU A 327 -10.06 -0.68 -18.28
C GLU A 327 -8.66 -0.74 -18.89
N GLN A 328 -7.96 0.41 -18.92
CA GLN A 328 -6.59 0.51 -19.43
C GLN A 328 -5.56 -0.13 -18.48
N LEU A 329 -5.85 -0.16 -17.18
CA LEU A 329 -5.00 -0.76 -16.15
C LEU A 329 -5.11 -2.30 -16.09
N THR A 330 -6.28 -2.82 -16.46
CA THR A 330 -6.64 -4.25 -16.35
C THR A 330 -6.45 -5.02 -17.67
N SER A 331 -5.84 -4.40 -18.68
CA SER A 331 -5.62 -4.97 -20.01
C SER A 331 -4.14 -4.96 -20.42
N GLY A 332 -3.77 -5.85 -21.35
CA GLY A 332 -2.40 -6.00 -21.85
C GLY A 332 -1.56 -7.03 -21.08
N ASN A 333 -0.24 -6.94 -21.17
CA ASN A 333 0.67 -7.90 -20.53
C ASN A 333 0.95 -7.57 -19.06
N TYR A 334 0.89 -6.28 -18.69
CA TYR A 334 1.03 -5.79 -17.32
C TYR A 334 -0.36 -5.52 -16.77
N ILE A 335 -0.90 -6.47 -16.02
CA ILE A 335 -2.29 -6.46 -15.55
C ILE A 335 -2.32 -6.25 -14.05
N LEU A 336 -2.99 -5.18 -13.62
CA LEU A 336 -3.35 -4.97 -12.22
C LEU A 336 -4.77 -5.49 -11.98
N ARG A 337 -4.95 -6.27 -10.90
CA ARG A 337 -6.23 -6.84 -10.49
C ARG A 337 -6.53 -6.42 -9.07
N PHE A 338 -7.61 -5.67 -8.88
CA PHE A 338 -8.07 -5.19 -7.59
C PHE A 338 -8.40 -6.34 -6.64
N SER A 339 -8.08 -6.15 -5.36
CA SER A 339 -8.50 -7.03 -4.28
C SER A 339 -10.04 -7.09 -4.21
N SER A 340 -10.58 -8.27 -3.90
CA SER A 340 -12.02 -8.45 -3.67
C SER A 340 -12.47 -7.98 -2.28
N HIS A 341 -11.55 -7.62 -1.40
CA HIS A 341 -11.89 -7.17 -0.04
C HIS A 341 -12.53 -5.79 -0.05
N PHE A 342 -12.25 -4.92 -1.03
CA PHE A 342 -12.81 -3.56 -1.09
C PHE A 342 -13.38 -3.26 -2.47
N LYS A 343 -14.35 -2.34 -2.52
CA LYS A 343 -14.99 -1.83 -3.73
C LYS A 343 -14.25 -0.57 -4.19
N TYR A 344 -13.25 -0.77 -5.05
CA TYR A 344 -12.44 0.28 -5.69
C TYR A 344 -13.15 0.99 -6.83
#